data_AF-A0A2I4FQ44-F1
#
_entry.id   AF-A0A2I4FQ44-F1
#
_cell.length_a   1.000
_cell.length_b   1.000
_cell.length_c   1.000
_cell.angle_alpha   90.00
_cell.angle_beta   90.00
_cell.angle_gamma   90.00
#
_symmetry.space_group_name_H-M   'P 1'
#
loop_
_entity.id
_entity.type
_entity.pdbx_description
1 polymer ?
#
loop_
_entity_poly.entity_id
_entity_poly.type
_entity_poly.pdbx_seq_one_letter_code
_entity_poly.pdbx_strand_id
1 'polypeptide(L)'
;MAASVPAGILIAAALFPAALVMCGFPAALKLERAFPTGQRVELSQLRARDMARHGRMLQSSSNGVVDFLVEGTYDPYIVGLYFTKVHLGNPPREFYVQIDTGSDVLWVSCSSCNGCPETSGLQIQLDFFDPRSSSTASLISCSDQRCSLGVQSSDAICSSQNNQCAYTFQYGDGSGTSGYYVSDFLHFDVILRGSVTTNSSAPIVFGCSTSQTGDLTKSDRAVDGIFGFGQQAMSVISQLSSQGVSPKVFSHCLRGDDAGGGILVFGEILEPNIVYSPLVPSQPHYNLNLQSIAVNGQILPIDPAVFATSSNQGTIIDSGTTLAYLAEEAYNPFVSAITNVVSQSLHPVLPKGNQCYLITSSVTDIFPQVSLNFAGGASLILRPQDYLLQQNSIGNSAVWCIGLQKVQGRGITILGDLVLKDKIFVYDLTGQRIGWANYDCSMSVNIEATMSAERSEYVNAGQLSDSSSVQSEPYKELVMSVIALLMHISLVVLFL
;
A
#
# COMPACT_ATOMS: atom_id res chain seq x y z
N MET A 1 -35.87 -31.82 -67.11
CA MET A 1 -34.77 -31.56 -68.05
C MET A 1 -34.34 -30.11 -67.89
N ALA A 2 -33.04 -29.90 -67.66
CA ALA A 2 -32.30 -28.65 -67.62
C ALA A 2 -32.89 -27.50 -66.76
N ALA A 3 -32.44 -27.40 -65.51
CA ALA A 3 -32.45 -26.13 -64.77
C ALA A 3 -30.99 -25.75 -64.47
N SER A 4 -30.62 -24.60 -65.02
CA SER A 4 -29.32 -23.94 -64.98
C SER A 4 -28.82 -23.67 -63.57
N VAL A 5 -27.58 -24.08 -63.27
CA VAL A 5 -26.84 -23.60 -62.10
C VAL A 5 -26.48 -22.13 -62.34
N PRO A 6 -26.75 -21.21 -61.39
CA PRO A 6 -26.37 -19.81 -61.55
C PRO A 6 -24.84 -19.68 -61.55
N ALA A 7 -24.29 -19.11 -62.61
CA ALA A 7 -22.85 -18.84 -62.78
C ALA A 7 -22.22 -17.97 -61.67
N GLY A 8 -23.02 -17.44 -60.73
CA GLY A 8 -22.53 -16.67 -59.58
C GLY A 8 -21.82 -17.48 -58.50
N ILE A 9 -22.08 -18.80 -58.37
CA ILE A 9 -21.49 -19.61 -57.28
C ILE A 9 -20.07 -20.07 -57.64
N LEU A 10 -19.76 -20.28 -58.93
CA LEU A 10 -18.42 -20.64 -59.38
C LEU A 10 -17.45 -19.44 -59.38
N ILE A 11 -17.94 -18.20 -59.46
CA ILE A 11 -17.09 -17.00 -59.40
C ILE A 11 -16.68 -16.69 -57.96
N ALA A 12 -17.53 -16.95 -56.96
CA ALA A 12 -17.20 -16.75 -55.55
C ALA A 12 -16.18 -17.77 -55.01
N ALA A 13 -16.21 -19.01 -55.50
CA ALA A 13 -15.27 -20.07 -55.09
C ALA A 13 -13.85 -19.92 -55.69
N ALA A 14 -13.70 -19.18 -56.80
CA ALA A 14 -12.39 -18.91 -57.42
C ALA A 14 -11.77 -17.57 -56.98
N LEU A 15 -12.56 -16.62 -56.48
CA LEU A 15 -12.05 -15.31 -56.03
C LEU A 15 -11.58 -15.28 -54.57
N PHE A 16 -12.04 -16.21 -53.73
CA PHE A 16 -11.59 -16.27 -52.32
C PHE A 16 -10.16 -16.81 -52.14
N PRO A 17 -9.63 -17.74 -52.96
CA PRO A 17 -8.22 -18.09 -52.92
C PRO A 17 -7.32 -17.06 -53.62
N ALA A 18 -7.85 -16.27 -54.57
CA ALA A 18 -7.08 -15.27 -55.32
C ALA A 18 -6.85 -13.97 -54.52
N ALA A 19 -7.74 -13.61 -53.60
CA ALA A 19 -7.57 -12.45 -52.72
C ALA A 19 -6.50 -12.66 -51.62
N LEU A 20 -6.22 -13.91 -51.26
CA LEU A 20 -5.17 -14.28 -50.28
C LEU A 20 -3.77 -14.39 -50.89
N VAL A 21 -3.65 -14.42 -52.23
CA VAL A 21 -2.36 -14.50 -52.94
C VAL A 21 -1.87 -13.11 -53.43
N MET A 22 -2.72 -12.08 -53.39
CA MET A 22 -2.37 -10.71 -53.83
C MET A 22 -2.03 -9.72 -52.69
N CYS A 23 -2.18 -10.11 -51.42
CA CYS A 23 -1.63 -9.36 -50.30
C CYS A 23 -0.31 -10.02 -49.87
N GLY A 24 0.77 -9.69 -50.58
CA GLY A 24 2.12 -10.10 -50.24
C GLY A 24 2.54 -9.54 -48.89
N PHE A 25 2.23 -10.25 -47.80
CA PHE A 25 2.93 -10.08 -46.55
C PHE A 25 4.36 -10.60 -46.76
N PRO A 26 5.40 -9.78 -46.55
CA PRO A 26 6.75 -10.27 -46.71
C PRO A 26 6.98 -11.39 -45.68
N ALA A 27 7.19 -12.61 -46.16
CA ALA A 27 7.51 -13.79 -45.33
C ALA A 27 8.90 -13.69 -44.64
N ALA A 28 9.59 -12.55 -44.80
CA ALA A 28 10.85 -12.26 -44.15
C ALA A 28 10.94 -10.78 -43.79
N LEU A 29 11.19 -10.50 -42.51
CA LEU A 29 11.59 -9.18 -42.04
C LEU A 29 12.97 -8.86 -42.59
N LYS A 30 13.08 -7.83 -43.43
CA LYS A 30 14.37 -7.36 -43.92
C LYS A 30 15.05 -6.57 -42.80
N LEU A 31 16.02 -7.19 -42.14
CA LEU A 31 16.83 -6.54 -41.11
C LEU A 31 17.84 -5.60 -41.78
N GLU A 32 17.60 -4.30 -41.67
CA GLU A 32 18.57 -3.27 -42.06
C GLU A 32 19.41 -2.86 -40.86
N ARG A 33 20.72 -2.68 -41.07
CA ARG A 33 21.57 -2.17 -40.00
C ARG A 33 21.22 -0.71 -39.77
N ALA A 34 20.90 -0.44 -38.50
CA ALA A 34 20.95 0.85 -37.84
C ALA A 34 22.06 1.81 -38.31
N PHE A 35 23.25 1.24 -38.53
CA PHE A 35 24.46 1.94 -38.91
C PHE A 35 25.08 1.21 -40.11
N PRO A 36 25.26 1.89 -41.26
CA PRO A 36 25.90 1.30 -42.44
C PRO A 36 27.34 0.90 -42.15
N THR A 37 27.78 -0.24 -42.71
CA THR A 37 29.18 -0.67 -42.64
C THR A 37 30.06 0.31 -43.43
N GLY A 38 30.85 1.12 -42.73
CA GLY A 38 31.78 2.08 -43.33
C GLY A 38 31.71 3.49 -42.74
N GLN A 39 30.72 3.81 -41.91
CA GLN A 39 30.56 5.12 -41.30
C GLN A 39 31.07 5.10 -39.85
N ARG A 40 31.94 6.04 -39.47
CA ARG A 40 32.35 6.24 -38.07
C ARG A 40 31.16 6.82 -37.30
N VAL A 41 30.70 6.10 -36.28
CA VAL A 41 29.62 6.53 -35.38
C VAL A 41 30.24 6.94 -34.06
N GLU A 42 29.83 8.08 -33.51
CA GLU A 42 30.32 8.51 -32.21
C GLU A 42 29.82 7.60 -31.08
N LEU A 43 30.66 7.40 -30.06
CA LEU A 43 30.31 6.61 -28.88
C LEU A 43 29.08 7.17 -28.14
N SER A 44 28.86 8.48 -28.20
CA SER A 44 27.68 9.17 -27.67
C SER A 44 26.38 8.70 -28.32
N GLN A 45 26.37 8.54 -29.65
CA GLN A 45 25.22 8.06 -30.41
C GLN A 45 24.98 6.55 -30.19
N LEU A 46 26.05 5.77 -30.04
CA LEU A 46 25.94 4.36 -29.67
C LEU A 46 25.35 4.22 -28.25
N ARG A 47 25.81 5.02 -27.28
CA ARG A 47 25.23 5.06 -25.92
C ARG A 47 23.78 5.53 -25.93
N ALA A 48 23.43 6.60 -26.64
CA ALA A 48 22.05 7.08 -26.70
C ALA A 48 21.10 6.04 -27.32
N ARG A 49 21.57 5.32 -28.35
CA ARG A 49 20.80 4.22 -28.95
C ARG A 49 20.70 3.02 -28.03
N ASP A 50 21.78 2.68 -27.32
CA ASP A 50 21.78 1.59 -26.34
C ASP A 50 20.89 1.94 -25.13
N MET A 51 20.86 3.20 -24.69
CA MET A 51 19.92 3.72 -23.71
C MET A 51 18.48 3.73 -24.21
N ALA A 52 18.22 4.03 -25.49
CA ALA A 52 16.87 3.95 -26.07
C ALA A 52 16.40 2.50 -26.28
N ARG A 53 17.33 1.58 -26.56
CA ARG A 53 17.06 0.14 -26.72
C ARG A 53 16.87 -0.54 -25.36
N HIS A 54 17.74 -0.26 -24.38
CA HIS A 54 17.54 -0.70 -22.99
C HIS A 54 16.33 -0.02 -22.36
N GLY A 55 16.08 1.26 -22.66
CA GLY A 55 14.87 1.97 -22.26
C GLY A 55 13.60 1.32 -22.82
N ARG A 56 13.62 0.79 -24.04
CA ARG A 56 12.49 0.01 -24.61
C ARG A 56 12.37 -1.42 -24.05
N MET A 57 13.49 -2.06 -23.69
CA MET A 57 13.49 -3.35 -22.99
C MET A 57 13.09 -3.22 -21.50
N LEU A 58 13.22 -2.03 -20.93
CA LEU A 58 12.72 -1.66 -19.60
C LEU A 58 11.33 -1.02 -19.65
N GLN A 59 10.82 -0.63 -20.83
CA GLN A 59 9.41 -0.28 -21.03
C GLN A 59 8.50 -1.52 -21.19
N SER A 60 9.06 -2.73 -21.23
CA SER A 60 8.31 -3.94 -20.89
C SER A 60 8.26 -4.21 -19.38
N SER A 61 8.89 -3.36 -18.56
CA SER A 61 8.80 -3.39 -17.10
C SER A 61 7.76 -2.36 -16.64
N SER A 62 6.56 -2.86 -16.31
CA SER A 62 5.60 -2.33 -15.32
C SER A 62 5.45 -0.80 -15.14
N ASN A 63 4.67 -0.12 -15.99
CA ASN A 63 4.05 1.17 -15.65
C ASN A 63 2.65 0.96 -15.02
N GLY A 64 2.59 0.26 -13.89
CA GLY A 64 1.33 -0.12 -13.25
C GLY A 64 1.33 0.10 -11.75
N VAL A 65 0.16 -0.03 -11.14
CA VAL A 65 -0.03 0.13 -9.69
C VAL A 65 0.38 -1.15 -8.98
N VAL A 66 1.29 -1.06 -8.01
CA VAL A 66 1.59 -2.19 -7.12
C VAL A 66 0.49 -2.29 -6.07
N ASP A 67 -0.11 -3.46 -5.91
CA ASP A 67 -1.21 -3.71 -4.99
C ASP A 67 -0.82 -4.67 -3.85
N PHE A 68 -1.35 -4.41 -2.66
CA PHE A 68 -1.13 -5.20 -1.45
C PHE A 68 -2.47 -5.48 -0.76
N LEU A 69 -2.75 -6.76 -0.52
CA LEU A 69 -3.94 -7.16 0.24
C LEU A 69 -3.79 -6.72 1.70
N VAL A 70 -4.72 -5.92 2.19
CA VAL A 70 -4.76 -5.49 3.59
C VAL A 70 -5.62 -6.44 4.40
N GLU A 71 -5.09 -6.87 5.54
CA GLU A 71 -5.74 -7.67 6.57
C GLU A 71 -5.67 -6.94 7.92
N GLY A 72 -6.36 -7.48 8.94
CA GLY A 72 -6.42 -6.88 10.27
C GLY A 72 -7.50 -5.81 10.42
N THR A 73 -7.57 -5.17 11.59
CA THR A 73 -8.57 -4.14 11.91
C THR A 73 -8.04 -3.18 12.97
N TYR A 74 -8.54 -1.95 12.99
CA TYR A 74 -8.21 -0.92 13.96
C TYR A 74 -8.63 -1.27 15.40
N ASP A 75 -9.57 -2.19 15.63
CA ASP A 75 -10.12 -2.42 16.96
C ASP A 75 -9.06 -3.05 17.91
N PRO A 76 -8.61 -2.34 18.96
CA PRO A 76 -7.61 -2.84 19.90
C PRO A 76 -8.12 -3.97 20.81
N TYR A 77 -9.36 -4.42 20.71
CA TYR A 77 -9.88 -5.58 21.43
C TYR A 77 -9.98 -6.82 20.54
N ILE A 78 -9.75 -6.68 19.22
CA ILE A 78 -9.78 -7.77 18.25
C ILE A 78 -8.37 -8.02 17.68
N VAL A 79 -7.88 -7.10 16.83
CA VAL A 79 -6.54 -7.18 16.20
C VAL A 79 -5.72 -5.97 16.59
N GLY A 80 -6.24 -4.76 16.31
CA GLY A 80 -5.61 -3.50 16.70
C GLY A 80 -4.38 -3.13 15.87
N LEU A 81 -4.28 -3.63 14.64
CA LEU A 81 -3.31 -3.21 13.63
C LEU A 81 -3.77 -3.70 12.26
N TYR A 82 -3.36 -3.00 11.20
CA TYR A 82 -3.46 -3.49 9.83
C TYR A 82 -2.12 -4.07 9.36
N PHE A 83 -2.19 -5.16 8.63
CA PHE A 83 -1.01 -5.87 8.12
C PHE A 83 -1.26 -6.34 6.69
N THR A 84 -0.19 -6.68 5.99
CA THR A 84 -0.24 -7.21 4.63
C THR A 84 0.76 -8.34 4.47
N LYS A 85 0.74 -8.99 3.30
CA LYS A 85 1.68 -10.04 2.91
C LYS A 85 2.70 -9.48 1.94
N VAL A 86 3.97 -9.74 2.23
CA VAL A 86 5.07 -9.50 1.29
C VAL A 86 5.70 -10.82 0.88
N HIS A 87 6.10 -10.93 -0.38
CA HIS A 87 6.74 -12.12 -0.91
C HIS A 87 8.22 -11.83 -1.16
N LEU A 88 9.12 -12.48 -0.43
CA LEU A 88 10.56 -12.21 -0.47
C LEU A 88 11.33 -13.46 -0.91
N GLY A 89 12.40 -13.25 -1.68
CA GLY A 89 13.36 -14.31 -2.03
C GLY A 89 13.10 -15.04 -3.35
N ASN A 90 13.99 -15.99 -3.67
CA ASN A 90 13.83 -16.91 -4.79
C ASN A 90 14.21 -18.35 -4.39
N PRO A 91 13.24 -19.27 -4.22
CA PRO A 91 11.81 -19.08 -4.49
C PRO A 91 11.12 -18.09 -3.53
N PRO A 92 10.02 -17.43 -3.94
CA PRO A 92 9.30 -16.48 -3.09
C PRO A 92 8.75 -17.16 -1.83
N ARG A 93 8.90 -16.50 -0.68
CA ARG A 93 8.29 -16.89 0.60
C ARG A 93 7.42 -15.75 1.12
N GLU A 94 6.27 -16.09 1.67
CA GLU A 94 5.31 -15.13 2.21
C GLU A 94 5.67 -14.73 3.64
N PHE A 95 5.53 -13.44 3.96
CA PHE A 95 5.72 -12.88 5.29
C PHE A 95 4.60 -11.88 5.60
N TYR A 96 3.98 -12.01 6.77
CA TYR A 96 3.00 -11.08 7.30
C TYR A 96 3.72 -9.89 7.94
N VAL A 97 3.40 -8.67 7.51
CA VAL A 97 4.07 -7.46 7.97
C VAL A 97 3.07 -6.36 8.31
N GLN A 98 3.26 -5.71 9.46
CA GLN A 98 2.44 -4.57 9.86
C GLN A 98 2.64 -3.39 8.90
N ILE A 99 1.58 -2.69 8.53
CA ILE A 99 1.64 -1.50 7.68
C ILE A 99 1.96 -0.29 8.56
N ASP A 100 3.12 0.32 8.36
CA ASP A 100 3.63 1.37 9.25
C ASP A 100 4.08 2.61 8.47
N THR A 101 3.27 3.67 8.46
CA THR A 101 3.68 4.98 7.91
C THR A 101 4.55 5.80 8.87
N GLY A 102 4.74 5.35 10.10
CA GLY A 102 5.58 5.96 11.13
C GLY A 102 7.06 5.56 11.05
N SER A 103 7.43 4.56 10.25
CA SER A 103 8.84 4.15 10.05
C SER A 103 9.20 3.97 8.58
N ASP A 104 10.51 3.99 8.28
CA ASP A 104 11.01 3.94 6.90
C ASP A 104 11.19 2.52 6.36
N VAL A 105 11.58 1.56 7.19
CA VAL A 105 12.23 0.33 6.71
C VAL A 105 11.29 -0.87 6.75
N LEU A 106 11.19 -1.59 5.64
CA LEU A 106 10.70 -2.97 5.67
C LEU A 106 11.75 -3.86 6.37
N TRP A 107 11.33 -4.60 7.38
CA TRP A 107 12.14 -5.67 7.96
C TRP A 107 11.28 -6.88 8.32
N VAL A 108 11.91 -8.05 8.31
CA VAL A 108 11.31 -9.32 8.72
C VAL A 108 12.22 -10.04 9.72
N SER A 109 11.63 -10.88 10.55
CA SER A 109 12.34 -11.75 11.48
C SER A 109 13.21 -12.74 10.70
N CYS A 110 14.46 -12.88 11.11
CA CYS A 110 15.40 -13.77 10.46
C CYS A 110 15.77 -14.96 11.34
N SER A 111 16.29 -16.03 10.71
CA SER A 111 16.77 -17.21 11.42
C SER A 111 17.77 -16.83 12.51
N SER A 112 17.70 -17.52 13.66
CA SER A 112 18.52 -17.21 14.85
C SER A 112 18.24 -15.85 15.49
N CYS A 113 16.98 -15.42 15.51
CA CYS A 113 16.57 -14.21 16.19
C CYS A 113 16.41 -14.40 17.71
N ASN A 114 16.95 -13.46 18.49
CA ASN A 114 16.76 -13.37 19.93
C ASN A 114 15.54 -12.51 20.29
N GLY A 115 14.58 -13.09 21.02
CA GLY A 115 13.38 -12.38 21.48
C GLY A 115 12.28 -12.24 20.42
N CYS A 116 12.46 -12.78 19.21
CA CYS A 116 11.37 -12.85 18.24
C CYS A 116 10.29 -13.83 18.69
N PRO A 117 9.00 -13.50 18.52
CA PRO A 117 7.91 -14.42 18.82
C PRO A 117 7.90 -15.61 17.86
N GLU A 118 7.63 -16.80 18.37
CA GLU A 118 7.51 -18.04 17.56
C GLU A 118 6.05 -18.40 17.26
N THR A 119 5.10 -17.73 17.92
CA THR A 119 3.65 -17.93 17.73
C THR A 119 2.94 -16.58 17.66
N SER A 120 1.79 -16.57 16.97
CA SER A 120 0.92 -15.41 16.86
C SER A 120 -0.49 -15.71 17.37
N GLY A 121 -1.05 -14.79 18.13
CA GLY A 121 -2.45 -14.76 18.56
C GLY A 121 -3.43 -14.45 17.42
N LEU A 122 -2.92 -14.01 16.26
CA LEU A 122 -3.72 -13.68 15.07
C LEU A 122 -4.00 -14.90 14.18
N GLN A 123 -3.70 -16.11 14.64
CA GLN A 123 -3.80 -17.36 13.86
C GLN A 123 -2.92 -17.36 12.60
N ILE A 124 -1.86 -16.55 12.61
CA ILE A 124 -0.83 -16.50 11.58
C ILE A 124 0.27 -17.49 11.93
N GLN A 125 0.72 -18.26 10.95
CA GLN A 125 1.94 -19.04 11.08
C GLN A 125 3.13 -18.12 10.81
N LEU A 126 3.90 -17.81 11.86
CA LEU A 126 5.08 -16.97 11.73
C LEU A 126 6.20 -17.71 10.99
N ASP A 127 6.93 -16.97 10.18
CA ASP A 127 8.05 -17.42 9.37
C ASP A 127 9.30 -16.56 9.62
N PHE A 128 10.46 -17.17 9.41
CA PHE A 128 11.76 -16.55 9.57
C PHE A 128 12.50 -16.60 8.24
N PHE A 129 12.91 -15.43 7.76
CA PHE A 129 13.71 -15.33 6.56
C PHE A 129 15.12 -15.90 6.83
N ASP A 130 15.56 -16.88 6.03
CA ASP A 130 16.96 -17.32 6.00
C ASP A 130 17.55 -16.90 4.64
N PRO A 131 18.47 -15.92 4.61
CA PRO A 131 19.13 -15.50 3.39
C PRO A 131 19.80 -16.66 2.63
N ARG A 132 20.24 -17.73 3.31
CA ARG A 132 20.88 -18.90 2.67
C ARG A 132 19.89 -19.79 1.92
N SER A 133 18.59 -19.64 2.20
CA SER A 133 17.52 -20.38 1.53
C SER A 133 17.07 -19.74 0.21
N SER A 134 17.49 -18.49 -0.04
CA SER A 134 17.19 -17.76 -1.27
C SER A 134 18.40 -17.71 -2.19
N SER A 135 18.20 -18.07 -3.46
CA SER A 135 19.24 -18.05 -4.48
C SER A 135 19.64 -16.65 -4.95
N THR A 136 18.85 -15.63 -4.60
CA THR A 136 19.02 -14.24 -5.01
C THR A 136 19.39 -13.31 -3.85
N ALA A 137 19.43 -13.82 -2.62
CA ALA A 137 19.83 -13.07 -1.45
C ALA A 137 21.30 -12.63 -1.53
N SER A 138 21.56 -11.39 -1.16
CA SER A 138 22.92 -10.86 -1.00
C SER A 138 23.02 -9.95 0.22
N LEU A 139 24.11 -10.07 0.97
CA LEU A 139 24.37 -9.20 2.12
C LEU A 139 24.75 -7.80 1.65
N ILE A 140 24.25 -6.78 2.34
CA ILE A 140 24.59 -5.39 2.03
C ILE A 140 25.83 -4.96 2.80
N SER A 141 26.87 -4.55 2.07
CA SER A 141 28.08 -3.97 2.65
C SER A 141 27.93 -2.47 2.91
N CYS A 142 28.78 -1.90 3.77
CA CYS A 142 28.76 -0.46 4.04
C CYS A 142 29.06 0.42 2.83
N SER A 143 29.76 -0.08 1.82
CA SER A 143 30.04 0.67 0.59
C SER A 143 28.86 0.70 -0.39
N ASP A 144 27.75 0.03 -0.07
CA ASP A 144 26.52 0.15 -0.87
C ASP A 144 25.96 1.57 -0.72
N GLN A 145 25.55 2.16 -1.85
CA GLN A 145 25.00 3.51 -1.89
C GLN A 145 23.75 3.65 -1.02
N ARG A 146 22.88 2.64 -0.97
CA ARG A 146 21.66 2.66 -0.13
C ARG A 146 22.02 2.66 1.35
N CYS A 147 23.03 1.88 1.75
CA CYS A 147 23.54 1.91 3.12
C CYS A 147 24.05 3.31 3.49
N SER A 148 24.81 3.94 2.59
CA SER A 148 25.33 5.29 2.80
C SER A 148 24.23 6.34 2.95
N LEU A 149 23.13 6.20 2.19
CA LEU A 149 21.94 7.05 2.35
C LEU A 149 21.22 6.77 3.67
N GLY A 150 21.06 5.49 4.04
CA GLY A 150 20.48 5.09 5.32
C GLY A 150 21.26 5.61 6.53
N VAL A 151 22.59 5.68 6.44
CA VAL A 151 23.42 6.30 7.50
C VAL A 151 23.14 7.79 7.65
N GLN A 152 22.81 8.50 6.56
CA GLN A 152 22.48 9.93 6.60
C GLN A 152 21.09 10.17 7.22
N SER A 153 20.14 9.27 6.98
CA SER A 153 18.79 9.33 7.57
C SER A 153 18.68 8.67 8.94
N SER A 154 19.77 8.07 9.45
CA SER A 154 19.78 7.25 10.67
C SER A 154 18.99 5.94 10.59
N ASP A 155 18.65 5.49 9.38
CA ASP A 155 18.04 4.18 9.14
C ASP A 155 19.08 3.05 9.17
N ALA A 156 20.35 3.35 8.89
CA ALA A 156 21.41 2.36 8.83
C ALA A 156 22.64 2.75 9.65
N ILE A 157 23.39 1.73 10.04
CA ILE A 157 24.66 1.82 10.75
C ILE A 157 25.66 0.94 10.00
N CYS A 158 26.86 1.45 9.74
CA CYS A 158 27.94 0.62 9.21
C CYS A 158 28.72 -0.04 10.35
N SER A 159 28.71 -1.38 10.39
CA SER A 159 29.58 -2.13 11.31
C SER A 159 31.01 -2.18 10.76
N SER A 160 31.92 -1.51 11.45
CA SER A 160 33.35 -1.47 11.08
C SER A 160 34.06 -2.82 11.22
N GLN A 161 33.48 -3.77 11.97
CA GLN A 161 34.10 -5.06 12.26
C GLN A 161 33.97 -6.06 11.11
N ASN A 162 32.86 -6.02 10.37
CA ASN A 162 32.54 -6.98 9.31
C ASN A 162 32.11 -6.32 7.99
N ASN A 163 32.23 -4.98 7.87
CA ASN A 163 31.83 -4.20 6.70
C ASN A 163 30.37 -4.45 6.28
N GLN A 164 29.50 -4.71 7.25
CA GLN A 164 28.09 -5.03 7.03
C GLN A 164 27.21 -3.83 7.36
N CYS A 165 26.22 -3.59 6.51
CA CYS A 165 25.18 -2.61 6.76
C CYS A 165 24.17 -3.19 7.75
N ALA A 166 24.01 -2.51 8.89
CA ALA A 166 23.18 -2.91 10.01
C ALA A 166 22.13 -1.85 10.34
N TYR A 167 21.21 -2.18 11.24
CA TYR A 167 20.27 -1.22 11.79
C TYR A 167 19.92 -1.55 13.24
N THR A 168 19.49 -0.53 13.97
CA THR A 168 18.88 -0.63 15.30
C THR A 168 17.78 0.42 15.37
N PHE A 169 16.54 -0.02 15.59
CA PHE A 169 15.38 0.85 15.74
C PHE A 169 14.78 0.76 17.12
N GLN A 170 14.23 1.88 17.56
CA GLN A 170 13.47 2.02 18.79
C GLN A 170 12.15 2.72 18.44
N TYR A 171 11.03 2.03 18.64
CA TYR A 171 9.70 2.55 18.36
C TYR A 171 9.17 3.40 19.52
N GLY A 172 8.10 4.17 19.24
CA GLY A 172 7.50 5.11 20.19
C GLY A 172 6.92 4.45 21.45
N ASP A 173 6.56 3.16 21.36
CA ASP A 173 6.07 2.33 22.47
C ASP A 173 7.20 1.79 23.37
N GLY A 174 8.47 2.00 23.00
CA GLY A 174 9.63 1.48 23.73
C GLY A 174 10.05 0.07 23.31
N SER A 175 9.43 -0.52 22.30
CA SER A 175 9.92 -1.73 21.64
C SER A 175 11.06 -1.42 20.68
N GLY A 176 11.86 -2.42 20.32
CA GLY A 176 12.99 -2.21 19.41
C GLY A 176 13.43 -3.47 18.68
N THR A 177 14.03 -3.26 17.52
CA THR A 177 14.56 -4.32 16.65
C THR A 177 15.98 -3.97 16.21
N SER A 178 16.83 -4.98 16.03
CA SER A 178 18.16 -4.80 15.44
C SER A 178 18.55 -5.99 14.58
N GLY A 179 19.36 -5.71 13.57
CA GLY A 179 19.76 -6.71 12.59
C GLY A 179 20.65 -6.14 11.50
N TYR A 180 20.62 -6.79 10.35
CA TYR A 180 21.41 -6.40 9.19
C TYR A 180 20.58 -6.33 7.91
N TYR A 181 21.08 -5.61 6.92
CA TYR A 181 20.41 -5.46 5.64
C TYR A 181 20.77 -6.57 4.66
N VAL A 182 19.74 -7.05 3.98
CA VAL A 182 19.84 -8.03 2.88
C VAL A 182 19.18 -7.42 1.65
N SER A 183 19.76 -7.65 0.48
CA SER A 183 19.06 -7.45 -0.79
C SER A 183 18.51 -8.75 -1.31
N ASP A 184 17.24 -8.74 -1.68
CA ASP A 184 16.58 -9.84 -2.37
C ASP A 184 15.38 -9.31 -3.18
N PHE A 185 14.72 -10.17 -3.93
CA PHE A 185 13.52 -9.82 -4.69
C PHE A 185 12.30 -9.70 -3.77
N LEU A 186 11.57 -8.58 -3.92
CA LEU A 186 10.18 -8.47 -3.54
C LEU A 186 9.31 -8.82 -4.75
N HIS A 187 8.36 -9.73 -4.57
CA HIS A 187 7.37 -10.09 -5.58
C HIS A 187 6.04 -9.43 -5.25
N PHE A 188 5.38 -8.92 -6.28
CA PHE A 188 4.15 -8.16 -6.15
C PHE A 188 3.32 -8.21 -7.43
N ASP A 189 2.04 -7.96 -7.29
CA ASP A 189 1.13 -7.83 -8.41
C ASP A 189 1.10 -6.39 -8.90
N VAL A 190 1.05 -6.24 -10.23
CA VAL A 190 1.01 -4.93 -10.89
C VAL A 190 -0.27 -4.84 -11.69
N ILE A 191 -1.06 -3.82 -11.43
CA ILE A 191 -2.29 -3.53 -12.18
C ILE A 191 -1.89 -2.62 -13.35
N LEU A 192 -2.22 -3.05 -14.57
CA LEU A 192 -1.89 -2.37 -15.82
C LEU A 192 -3.10 -2.36 -16.75
N ARG A 193 -3.67 -1.19 -17.00
CA ARG A 193 -4.82 -0.99 -17.90
C ARG A 193 -6.01 -1.89 -17.58
N GLY A 194 -6.26 -2.15 -16.29
CA GLY A 194 -7.32 -3.05 -15.83
C GLY A 194 -7.02 -4.55 -15.99
N SER A 195 -5.80 -4.90 -16.42
CA SER A 195 -5.29 -6.28 -16.40
C SER A 195 -4.27 -6.40 -15.27
N VAL A 196 -4.48 -7.36 -14.37
CA VAL A 196 -3.48 -7.71 -13.35
C VAL A 196 -2.35 -8.47 -14.03
N THR A 197 -1.14 -7.93 -13.98
CA THR A 197 0.09 -8.65 -14.29
C THR A 197 0.59 -9.26 -12.99
N THR A 198 0.33 -10.55 -12.83
CA THR A 198 0.77 -11.31 -11.66
C THR A 198 2.25 -11.68 -11.80
N ASN A 199 2.94 -11.79 -10.66
CA ASN A 199 4.37 -12.19 -10.57
C ASN A 199 5.38 -11.15 -11.09
N SER A 200 5.14 -9.86 -10.89
CA SER A 200 6.21 -8.87 -11.06
C SER A 200 7.15 -8.95 -9.86
N SER A 201 8.41 -8.57 -10.05
CA SER A 201 9.37 -8.48 -8.95
C SER A 201 10.43 -7.43 -9.20
N ALA A 202 10.99 -6.93 -8.11
CA ALA A 202 12.09 -5.98 -8.13
C ALA A 202 13.04 -6.23 -6.95
N PRO A 203 14.36 -6.02 -7.12
CA PRO A 203 15.29 -6.14 -6.02
C PRO A 203 15.08 -4.96 -5.06
N ILE A 204 15.00 -5.28 -3.77
CA ILE A 204 14.94 -4.30 -2.70
C ILE A 204 15.99 -4.63 -1.65
N VAL A 205 16.25 -3.69 -0.75
CA VAL A 205 16.98 -3.89 0.50
C VAL A 205 16.01 -3.79 1.66
N PHE A 206 16.02 -4.78 2.53
CA PHE A 206 15.16 -4.86 3.71
C PHE A 206 15.95 -5.39 4.92
N GLY A 207 15.44 -5.11 6.11
CA GLY A 207 16.04 -5.52 7.37
C GLY A 207 15.80 -7.00 7.66
N CYS A 208 16.86 -7.69 8.04
CA CYS A 208 16.87 -9.05 8.54
C CYS A 208 17.05 -8.98 10.07
N SER A 209 15.94 -9.01 10.80
CA SER A 209 15.91 -8.79 12.26
C SER A 209 16.46 -10.01 13.00
N THR A 210 17.51 -9.80 13.78
CA THR A 210 18.15 -10.82 14.62
C THR A 210 17.90 -10.62 16.11
N SER A 211 17.31 -9.50 16.50
CA SER A 211 16.87 -9.28 17.88
C SER A 211 15.65 -8.38 17.93
N GLN A 212 14.70 -8.74 18.78
CA GLN A 212 13.54 -7.91 19.13
C GLN A 212 13.43 -7.76 20.65
N THR A 213 12.85 -6.65 21.09
CA THR A 213 12.70 -6.29 22.51
C THR A 213 11.38 -5.56 22.74
N GLY A 214 10.91 -5.53 23.99
CA GLY A 214 9.67 -4.85 24.35
C GLY A 214 8.44 -5.53 23.76
N ASP A 215 7.50 -4.74 23.26
CA ASP A 215 6.20 -5.24 22.80
C ASP A 215 6.28 -6.09 21.53
N LEU A 216 7.36 -5.95 20.74
CA LEU A 216 7.64 -6.82 19.59
C LEU A 216 7.86 -8.29 19.99
N THR A 217 8.28 -8.57 21.23
CA THR A 217 8.49 -9.96 21.68
C THR A 217 7.19 -10.66 22.08
N LYS A 218 6.06 -9.94 22.09
CA LYS A 218 4.78 -10.49 22.55
C LYS A 218 4.10 -11.25 21.42
N SER A 219 3.51 -12.39 21.76
CA SER A 219 2.83 -13.25 20.79
C SER A 219 1.38 -12.87 20.52
N ASP A 220 0.76 -11.94 21.27
CA ASP A 220 -0.67 -11.64 21.16
C ASP A 220 -1.06 -11.09 19.78
N ARG A 221 -0.16 -10.30 19.16
CA ARG A 221 -0.38 -9.68 17.85
C ARG A 221 0.81 -9.82 16.91
N ALA A 222 1.64 -10.83 17.15
CA ALA A 222 2.86 -11.01 16.39
C ALA A 222 2.59 -11.21 14.89
N VAL A 223 3.41 -10.55 14.08
CA VAL A 223 3.56 -10.72 12.64
C VAL A 223 5.06 -10.92 12.34
N ASP A 224 5.41 -11.29 11.12
CA ASP A 224 6.80 -11.60 10.75
C ASP A 224 7.71 -10.38 10.76
N GLY A 225 7.15 -9.17 10.60
CA GLY A 225 7.87 -7.92 10.78
C GLY A 225 7.04 -6.67 10.51
N ILE A 226 7.70 -5.58 10.12
CA ILE A 226 7.06 -4.29 9.84
C ILE A 226 7.43 -3.83 8.45
N PHE A 227 6.44 -3.35 7.71
CA PHE A 227 6.59 -2.71 6.42
C PHE A 227 6.51 -1.19 6.63
N GLY A 228 7.68 -0.55 6.71
CA GLY A 228 7.80 0.90 6.77
C GLY A 228 7.52 1.61 5.44
N PHE A 229 6.72 2.68 5.50
CA PHE A 229 6.32 3.53 4.37
C PHE A 229 6.88 4.95 4.46
N GLY A 230 7.88 5.20 5.29
CA GLY A 230 8.48 6.50 5.50
C GLY A 230 9.15 7.11 4.26
N GLN A 231 9.61 8.35 4.40
CA GLN A 231 10.05 9.20 3.29
C GLN A 231 11.51 8.96 2.87
N GLN A 232 12.27 8.19 3.65
CA GLN A 232 13.71 8.03 3.46
C GLN A 232 14.05 7.02 2.36
N ALA A 233 15.32 7.02 1.97
CA ALA A 233 15.82 6.21 0.84
C ALA A 233 15.73 4.70 1.07
N MET A 234 15.64 4.26 2.33
CA MET A 234 15.54 2.84 2.69
C MET A 234 14.10 2.30 2.62
N SER A 235 13.09 3.16 2.44
CA SER A 235 11.71 2.68 2.27
C SER A 235 11.48 2.02 0.92
N VAL A 236 10.62 1.00 0.88
CA VAL A 236 10.38 0.23 -0.35
C VAL A 236 9.82 1.15 -1.44
N ILE A 237 8.93 2.08 -1.09
CA ILE A 237 8.38 3.07 -2.04
C ILE A 237 9.49 3.92 -2.68
N SER A 238 10.46 4.41 -1.89
CA SER A 238 11.61 5.15 -2.40
C SER A 238 12.50 4.28 -3.29
N GLN A 239 12.74 3.02 -2.87
CA GLN A 239 13.56 2.07 -3.62
C GLN A 239 12.94 1.72 -4.97
N LEU A 240 11.65 1.36 -5.01
CA LEU A 240 10.95 1.02 -6.25
C LEU A 240 10.79 2.24 -7.16
N SER A 241 10.49 3.41 -6.60
CA SER A 241 10.39 4.64 -7.39
C SER A 241 11.72 5.04 -8.01
N SER A 242 12.84 4.91 -7.29
CA SER A 242 14.18 5.18 -7.85
C SER A 242 14.57 4.25 -9.00
N GLN A 243 13.96 3.06 -9.05
CA GLN A 243 14.14 2.07 -10.11
C GLN A 243 13.15 2.26 -11.27
N GLY A 244 12.20 3.19 -11.15
CA GLY A 244 11.13 3.40 -12.14
C GLY A 244 10.05 2.31 -12.13
N VAL A 245 9.96 1.52 -11.04
CA VAL A 245 8.99 0.41 -10.90
C VAL A 245 7.62 0.93 -10.44
N SER A 246 7.60 1.99 -9.62
CA SER A 246 6.38 2.62 -9.12
C SER A 246 6.50 4.14 -9.13
N PRO A 247 5.40 4.89 -9.14
CA PRO A 247 5.46 6.33 -8.90
C PRO A 247 5.88 6.60 -7.43
N LYS A 248 6.34 7.82 -7.13
CA LYS A 248 6.71 8.23 -5.76
C LYS A 248 5.49 8.74 -4.99
N VAL A 249 4.44 7.92 -4.97
CA VAL A 249 3.17 8.14 -4.28
C VAL A 249 2.61 6.78 -3.89
N PHE A 250 1.97 6.72 -2.73
CA PHE A 250 1.21 5.55 -2.31
C PHE A 250 -0.08 5.99 -1.62
N SER A 251 -1.06 5.11 -1.58
CA SER A 251 -2.35 5.39 -0.98
C SER A 251 -2.86 4.19 -0.19
N HIS A 252 -3.65 4.45 0.84
CA HIS A 252 -4.40 3.41 1.54
C HIS A 252 -5.83 3.83 1.84
N CYS A 253 -6.68 2.83 2.07
CA CYS A 253 -8.02 2.99 2.61
C CYS A 253 -8.30 1.82 3.55
N LEU A 254 -8.27 2.07 4.86
CA LEU A 254 -8.40 1.05 5.89
C LEU A 254 -9.88 0.90 6.29
N ARG A 255 -10.41 -0.32 6.25
CA ARG A 255 -11.81 -0.58 6.62
C ARG A 255 -12.01 -0.50 8.12
N GLY A 256 -12.88 0.40 8.56
CA GLY A 256 -13.14 0.69 9.97
C GLY A 256 -14.25 -0.12 10.62
N ASP A 257 -14.61 -1.27 10.05
CA ASP A 257 -15.54 -2.26 10.62
C ASP A 257 -14.78 -3.51 11.16
N ASP A 258 -15.50 -4.40 11.84
CA ASP A 258 -14.93 -5.61 12.45
C ASP A 258 -14.42 -6.61 11.41
N ALA A 259 -14.87 -6.50 10.16
CA ALA A 259 -14.38 -7.34 9.07
C ALA A 259 -12.98 -6.92 8.61
N GLY A 260 -12.62 -5.65 8.77
CA GLY A 260 -11.27 -5.15 8.57
C GLY A 260 -10.79 -5.26 7.12
N GLY A 261 -9.46 -5.22 6.96
CA GLY A 261 -8.78 -5.15 5.68
C GLY A 261 -8.87 -3.77 5.03
N GLY A 262 -8.82 -3.72 3.70
CA GLY A 262 -8.81 -2.46 2.96
C GLY A 262 -7.99 -2.52 1.69
N ILE A 263 -7.48 -1.35 1.29
CA ILE A 263 -6.72 -1.14 0.06
C ILE A 263 -5.39 -0.52 0.42
N LEU A 264 -4.29 -1.02 -0.16
CA LEU A 264 -2.96 -0.44 -0.05
C LEU A 264 -2.24 -0.55 -1.39
N VAL A 265 -1.85 0.58 -1.96
CA VAL A 265 -1.27 0.62 -3.31
C VAL A 265 -0.09 1.57 -3.42
N PHE A 266 0.91 1.22 -4.22
CA PHE A 266 1.90 2.18 -4.73
C PHE A 266 1.35 2.89 -5.96
N GLY A 267 0.45 3.85 -5.70
CA GLY A 267 -0.19 4.70 -6.68
C GLY A 267 -1.04 5.77 -5.99
N GLU A 268 -1.58 6.70 -6.78
CA GLU A 268 -2.50 7.73 -6.28
C GLU A 268 -3.95 7.27 -6.46
N ILE A 269 -4.69 7.11 -5.36
CA ILE A 269 -6.14 6.92 -5.43
C ILE A 269 -6.81 8.24 -5.81
N LEU A 270 -7.60 8.21 -6.87
CA LEU A 270 -8.37 9.35 -7.37
C LEU A 270 -9.78 9.36 -6.79
N GLU A 271 -10.06 10.38 -5.97
CA GLU A 271 -11.40 10.66 -5.44
C GLU A 271 -11.66 12.19 -5.50
N PRO A 272 -12.75 12.66 -6.13
CA PRO A 272 -13.02 14.08 -6.34
C PRO A 272 -12.97 14.98 -5.09
N ASN A 273 -13.25 14.43 -3.92
CA ASN A 273 -13.37 15.18 -2.66
C ASN A 273 -12.10 15.17 -1.81
N ILE A 274 -10.96 14.71 -2.35
CA ILE A 274 -9.69 14.74 -1.62
C ILE A 274 -9.27 16.19 -1.36
N VAL A 275 -8.97 16.49 -0.09
CA VAL A 275 -8.32 17.73 0.35
C VAL A 275 -6.87 17.44 0.71
N TYR A 276 -5.96 18.37 0.41
CA TYR A 276 -4.53 18.18 0.63
C TYR A 276 -3.96 19.20 1.62
N SER A 277 -3.08 18.72 2.51
CA SER A 277 -2.21 19.55 3.34
C SER A 277 -0.75 19.33 2.97
N PRO A 278 0.09 20.39 2.94
CA PRO A 278 1.52 20.23 2.72
C PRO A 278 2.18 19.47 3.89
N LEU A 279 3.16 18.64 3.55
CA LEU A 279 4.07 18.02 4.52
C LEU A 279 5.01 19.07 5.11
N VAL A 280 5.34 18.91 6.38
CA VAL A 280 6.40 19.71 7.01
C VAL A 280 7.75 19.16 6.56
N PRO A 281 8.61 19.97 5.90
CA PRO A 281 9.89 19.48 5.39
C PRO A 281 10.85 19.05 6.49
N SER A 282 11.77 18.15 6.15
CA SER A 282 12.89 17.71 7.00
C SER A 282 12.45 17.15 8.36
N GLN A 283 11.28 16.50 8.40
CA GLN A 283 10.79 15.78 9.58
C GLN A 283 11.01 14.27 9.40
N PRO A 284 11.22 13.52 10.50
CA PRO A 284 11.42 12.07 10.43
C PRO A 284 10.16 11.30 10.01
N HIS A 285 8.97 11.84 10.26
CA HIS A 285 7.70 11.18 9.95
C HIS A 285 6.85 12.02 8.98
N TYR A 286 5.65 11.53 8.67
CA TYR A 286 4.63 12.29 7.96
C TYR A 286 4.01 13.36 8.85
N ASN A 287 4.73 14.46 9.03
CA ASN A 287 4.31 15.58 9.84
C ASN A 287 3.45 16.58 9.03
N LEU A 288 2.29 16.94 9.57
CA LEU A 288 1.42 18.00 9.06
C LEU A 288 1.31 19.15 10.06
N ASN A 289 1.05 20.35 9.55
CA ASN A 289 0.84 21.53 10.38
C ASN A 289 -0.64 21.67 10.77
N LEU A 290 -1.00 21.14 11.94
CA LEU A 290 -2.32 21.33 12.56
C LEU A 290 -2.42 22.76 13.11
N GLN A 291 -3.50 23.47 12.79
CA GLN A 291 -3.69 24.87 13.17
C GLN A 291 -4.74 25.04 14.26
N SER A 292 -5.80 24.21 14.24
CA SER A 292 -6.85 24.25 15.26
C SER A 292 -7.64 22.95 15.30
N ILE A 293 -8.32 22.74 16.43
CA ILE A 293 -9.33 21.72 16.61
C ILE A 293 -10.65 22.44 16.83
N ALA A 294 -11.72 22.00 16.17
CA ALA A 294 -13.07 22.48 16.44
C ALA A 294 -14.00 21.32 16.81
N VAL A 295 -14.91 21.59 17.75
CA VAL A 295 -15.96 20.67 18.20
C VAL A 295 -17.29 21.32 17.94
N ASN A 296 -18.18 20.64 17.21
CA ASN A 296 -19.49 21.17 16.82
C ASN A 296 -19.39 22.55 16.13
N GLY A 297 -18.40 22.71 15.25
CA GLY A 297 -18.12 23.95 14.53
C GLY A 297 -17.49 25.08 15.36
N GLN A 298 -17.23 24.87 16.66
CA GLN A 298 -16.59 25.86 17.53
C GLN A 298 -15.10 25.55 17.69
N ILE A 299 -14.24 26.47 17.26
CA ILE A 299 -12.78 26.36 17.45
C ILE A 299 -12.47 26.38 18.95
N LEU A 300 -11.69 25.40 19.40
CA LEU A 300 -11.28 25.29 20.79
C LEU A 300 -10.22 26.35 21.13
N PRO A 301 -10.25 26.91 22.36
CA PRO A 301 -9.27 27.89 22.82
C PRO A 301 -7.94 27.22 23.18
N ILE A 302 -7.24 26.68 22.18
CA ILE A 302 -5.91 26.06 22.31
C ILE A 302 -4.89 27.02 21.71
N ASP A 303 -3.77 27.24 22.39
CA ASP A 303 -2.68 28.06 21.84
C ASP A 303 -2.13 27.38 20.57
N PRO A 304 -2.11 28.06 19.41
CA PRO A 304 -1.54 27.49 18.18
C PRO A 304 -0.11 26.98 18.33
N ALA A 305 0.68 27.50 19.28
CA ALA A 305 2.03 27.02 19.57
C ALA A 305 2.06 25.55 20.02
N VAL A 306 0.97 25.01 20.59
CA VAL A 306 0.83 23.60 20.97
C VAL A 306 1.00 22.67 19.77
N PHE A 307 0.61 23.12 18.58
CA PHE A 307 0.66 22.33 17.35
C PHE A 307 1.88 22.63 16.49
N ALA A 308 2.72 23.59 16.88
CA ALA A 308 3.92 23.94 16.14
C ALA A 308 4.84 22.73 16.00
N THR A 309 5.38 22.51 14.79
CA THR A 309 6.28 21.39 14.55
C THR A 309 7.70 21.76 15.00
N SER A 310 8.28 20.90 15.84
CA SER A 310 9.66 20.96 16.30
C SER A 310 10.17 19.54 16.56
N SER A 311 11.40 19.36 17.07
CA SER A 311 11.95 18.02 17.29
C SER A 311 11.10 17.14 18.23
N ASN A 312 10.32 17.75 19.14
CA ASN A 312 9.52 17.05 20.14
C ASN A 312 8.02 17.45 20.09
N GLN A 313 7.59 18.11 19.02
CA GLN A 313 6.23 18.61 18.85
C GLN A 313 5.78 18.53 17.39
N GLY A 314 4.47 18.38 17.17
CA GLY A 314 3.89 18.34 15.83
C GLY A 314 2.80 17.29 15.72
N THR A 315 2.21 17.20 14.53
CA THR A 315 1.14 16.23 14.23
C THR A 315 1.61 15.22 13.20
N ILE A 316 1.61 13.94 13.56
CA ILE A 316 2.09 12.83 12.75
C ILE A 316 0.90 12.00 12.24
N ILE A 317 0.94 11.59 10.97
CA ILE A 317 0.01 10.62 10.37
C ILE A 317 0.67 9.24 10.38
N ASP A 318 0.10 8.29 11.13
CA ASP A 318 0.81 7.04 11.47
C ASP A 318 -0.10 5.81 11.53
N SER A 319 -0.09 4.96 10.49
CA SER A 319 -0.77 3.66 10.52
C SER A 319 -0.06 2.60 11.39
N GLY A 320 1.17 2.87 11.83
CA GLY A 320 1.91 2.02 12.77
C GLY A 320 1.34 2.05 14.19
N THR A 321 0.35 2.91 14.43
CA THR A 321 -0.26 3.13 15.74
C THR A 321 -1.79 2.94 15.66
N THR A 322 -2.34 2.07 16.51
CA THR A 322 -3.78 1.78 16.57
C THR A 322 -4.62 2.99 16.98
N LEU A 323 -4.20 3.66 18.05
CA LEU A 323 -4.94 4.75 18.69
C LEU A 323 -4.47 6.12 18.18
N ALA A 324 -5.29 7.13 18.40
CA ALA A 324 -4.84 8.50 18.24
C ALA A 324 -4.35 9.09 19.57
N TYR A 325 -3.46 10.06 19.48
CA TYR A 325 -2.82 10.71 20.62
C TYR A 325 -2.88 12.21 20.42
N LEU A 326 -3.24 12.97 21.46
CA LEU A 326 -3.18 14.42 21.44
C LEU A 326 -2.05 14.93 22.32
N ALA A 327 -1.43 16.03 21.87
CA ALA A 327 -0.60 16.87 22.71
C ALA A 327 -1.33 17.19 24.03
N GLU A 328 -0.60 17.14 25.14
CA GLU A 328 -1.17 17.25 26.49
C GLU A 328 -2.09 18.48 26.66
N GLU A 329 -1.65 19.64 26.17
CA GLU A 329 -2.39 20.89 26.26
C GLU A 329 -3.64 20.95 25.38
N ALA A 330 -3.72 20.12 24.34
CA ALA A 330 -4.89 20.01 23.47
C ALA A 330 -5.92 18.97 23.97
N TYR A 331 -5.47 17.96 24.71
CA TYR A 331 -6.31 16.85 25.16
C TYR A 331 -7.46 17.28 26.08
N ASN A 332 -7.15 18.04 27.14
CA ASN A 332 -8.16 18.44 28.12
C ASN A 332 -9.24 19.37 27.52
N PRO A 333 -8.89 20.42 26.73
CA PRO A 333 -9.89 21.22 26.02
C PRO A 333 -10.77 20.38 25.10
N PHE A 334 -10.17 19.42 24.37
CA PHE A 334 -10.90 18.52 23.47
C PHE A 334 -11.94 17.68 24.22
N VAL A 335 -11.52 16.92 25.24
CA VAL A 335 -12.42 16.06 26.02
C VAL A 335 -13.50 16.88 26.74
N SER A 336 -13.13 18.05 27.26
CA SER A 336 -14.06 18.95 27.96
C SER A 336 -15.14 19.47 27.01
N ALA A 337 -14.77 19.87 25.79
CA ALA A 337 -15.72 20.34 24.79
C ALA A 337 -16.72 19.25 24.37
N ILE A 338 -16.25 18.01 24.12
CA ILE A 338 -17.12 16.87 23.83
C ILE A 338 -18.09 16.61 25.00
N THR A 339 -17.56 16.53 26.22
CA THR A 339 -18.35 16.26 27.43
C THR A 339 -19.41 17.32 27.64
N ASN A 340 -19.09 18.59 27.41
CA ASN A 340 -20.04 19.70 27.54
C ASN A 340 -21.20 19.59 26.54
N VAL A 341 -20.92 19.23 25.28
CA VAL A 341 -21.95 19.05 24.25
C VAL A 341 -22.94 17.94 24.64
N VAL A 342 -22.43 16.81 25.15
CA VAL A 342 -23.29 15.64 25.45
C VAL A 342 -23.89 15.65 26.87
N SER A 343 -23.52 16.62 27.71
CA SER A 343 -23.84 16.66 29.15
C SER A 343 -25.34 16.64 29.49
N GLN A 344 -26.20 17.09 28.57
CA GLN A 344 -27.66 17.07 28.77
C GLN A 344 -28.27 15.69 28.59
N SER A 345 -27.60 14.80 27.86
CA SER A 345 -28.13 13.49 27.46
C SER A 345 -27.37 12.34 28.09
N LEU A 346 -26.08 12.53 28.41
CA LEU A 346 -25.20 11.48 28.89
C LEU A 346 -24.44 11.92 30.15
N HIS A 347 -24.21 10.94 31.03
CA HIS A 347 -23.30 11.11 32.15
C HIS A 347 -21.95 10.46 31.86
N PRO A 348 -20.84 11.17 32.16
CA PRO A 348 -19.51 10.60 32.03
C PRO A 348 -19.28 9.49 33.06
N VAL A 349 -18.64 8.41 32.63
CA VAL A 349 -18.09 7.36 33.49
C VAL A 349 -16.58 7.27 33.28
N LEU A 350 -15.82 6.94 34.33
CA LEU A 350 -14.35 6.96 34.32
C LEU A 350 -13.71 5.58 34.58
N PRO A 351 -14.01 4.54 33.78
CA PRO A 351 -13.38 3.25 33.96
C PRO A 351 -11.87 3.36 33.74
N LYS A 352 -11.08 3.00 34.76
CA LYS A 352 -9.61 3.07 34.75
C LYS A 352 -9.03 4.44 34.37
N GLY A 353 -9.79 5.52 34.59
CA GLY A 353 -9.37 6.90 34.28
C GLY A 353 -9.64 7.37 32.85
N ASN A 354 -10.23 6.54 31.99
CA ASN A 354 -10.60 6.93 30.63
C ASN A 354 -11.98 7.60 30.62
N GLN A 355 -12.13 8.69 29.86
CA GLN A 355 -13.41 9.37 29.71
C GLN A 355 -14.35 8.56 28.82
N CYS A 356 -15.41 8.02 29.41
CA CYS A 356 -16.39 7.19 28.71
C CYS A 356 -17.83 7.62 29.01
N TYR A 357 -18.77 7.06 28.25
CA TYR A 357 -20.19 7.36 28.32
C TYR A 357 -21.00 6.07 28.12
N LEU A 358 -22.10 5.93 28.85
CA LEU A 358 -23.06 4.84 28.68
C LEU A 358 -24.13 5.26 27.69
N ILE A 359 -24.26 4.53 26.60
CA ILE A 359 -25.12 4.91 25.48
C ILE A 359 -26.14 3.80 25.23
N THR A 360 -27.40 4.20 25.05
CA THR A 360 -28.53 3.32 24.68
C THR A 360 -29.10 3.62 23.30
N SER A 361 -28.63 4.69 22.65
CA SER A 361 -29.04 5.14 21.31
C SER A 361 -27.82 5.24 20.36
N SER A 362 -28.00 5.78 19.14
CA SER A 362 -26.89 5.91 18.19
C SER A 362 -25.85 6.93 18.64
N VAL A 363 -24.56 6.59 18.52
CA VAL A 363 -23.45 7.53 18.77
C VAL A 363 -23.48 8.73 17.83
N THR A 364 -23.91 8.53 16.58
CA THR A 364 -23.96 9.58 15.54
C THR A 364 -24.91 10.71 15.88
N ASP A 365 -25.94 10.42 16.67
CA ASP A 365 -27.02 11.37 16.95
C ASP A 365 -26.74 12.19 18.21
N ILE A 366 -25.84 11.70 19.07
CA ILE A 366 -25.54 12.31 20.36
C ILE A 366 -24.22 13.08 20.32
N PHE A 367 -23.21 12.52 19.66
CA PHE A 367 -21.85 13.05 19.70
C PHE A 367 -21.59 14.03 18.55
N PRO A 368 -20.88 15.15 18.83
CA PRO A 368 -20.65 16.18 17.82
C PRO A 368 -19.65 15.73 16.75
N GLN A 369 -19.71 16.36 15.59
CA GLN A 369 -18.62 16.31 14.64
C GLN A 369 -17.39 17.06 15.20
N VAL A 370 -16.20 16.53 14.91
CA VAL A 370 -14.91 17.16 15.21
C VAL A 370 -14.20 17.48 13.90
N SER A 371 -13.50 18.61 13.84
CA SER A 371 -12.62 18.94 12.72
C SER A 371 -11.21 19.23 13.21
N LEU A 372 -10.22 18.57 12.60
CA LEU A 372 -8.81 18.92 12.71
C LEU A 372 -8.43 19.76 11.49
N ASN A 373 -8.07 21.03 11.70
CA ASN A 373 -7.85 22.00 10.62
C ASN A 373 -6.37 22.20 10.37
N PHE A 374 -5.89 21.85 9.18
CA PHE A 374 -4.49 21.88 8.79
C PHE A 374 -4.16 23.05 7.87
N ALA A 375 -2.85 23.30 7.71
CA ALA A 375 -2.34 24.22 6.70
C ALA A 375 -2.85 23.88 5.29
N GLY A 376 -2.90 24.88 4.41
CA GLY A 376 -3.53 24.74 3.09
C GLY A 376 -5.05 24.81 3.11
N GLY A 377 -5.67 25.04 4.28
CA GLY A 377 -7.12 25.10 4.43
C GLY A 377 -7.80 23.73 4.40
N ALA A 378 -7.03 22.65 4.56
CA ALA A 378 -7.55 21.29 4.59
C ALA A 378 -8.09 20.94 5.98
N SER A 379 -9.35 20.51 6.04
CA SER A 379 -9.96 20.04 7.29
C SER A 379 -10.16 18.53 7.23
N LEU A 380 -9.66 17.82 8.24
CA LEU A 380 -9.97 16.41 8.48
C LEU A 380 -11.18 16.33 9.40
N ILE A 381 -12.29 15.84 8.85
CA ILE A 381 -13.56 15.73 9.55
C ILE A 381 -13.66 14.35 10.20
N LEU A 382 -13.86 14.32 11.51
CA LEU A 382 -13.99 13.11 12.30
C LEU A 382 -15.44 12.91 12.71
N ARG A 383 -15.97 11.72 12.39
CA ARG A 383 -17.24 11.22 12.92
C ARG A 383 -17.04 10.75 14.37
N PRO A 384 -18.10 10.57 15.16
CA PRO A 384 -17.99 10.00 16.51
C PRO A 384 -17.17 8.73 16.59
N GLN A 385 -17.29 7.83 15.61
CA GLN A 385 -16.53 6.57 15.55
C GLN A 385 -15.04 6.72 15.21
N ASP A 386 -14.62 7.92 14.80
CA ASP A 386 -13.23 8.22 14.45
C ASP A 386 -12.46 8.83 15.66
N TYR A 387 -13.15 9.07 16.77
CA TYR A 387 -12.54 9.56 18.02
C TYR A 387 -13.07 8.88 19.29
N LEU A 388 -14.08 8.01 19.16
CA LEU A 388 -14.58 7.14 20.23
C LEU A 388 -14.26 5.68 19.93
N LEU A 389 -14.05 4.90 20.99
CA LEU A 389 -13.92 3.45 20.95
C LEU A 389 -15.02 2.80 21.76
N GLN A 390 -15.64 1.79 21.17
CA GLN A 390 -16.59 0.95 21.89
C GLN A 390 -15.83 0.00 22.83
N GLN A 391 -16.31 -0.14 24.05
CA GLN A 391 -15.89 -1.14 25.01
C GLN A 391 -17.02 -2.12 25.31
N ASN A 392 -16.72 -3.15 26.10
CA ASN A 392 -17.71 -4.12 26.58
C ASN A 392 -18.93 -3.42 27.20
N SER A 393 -20.10 -3.81 26.73
CA SER A 393 -21.39 -3.28 27.21
C SER A 393 -21.61 -3.59 28.70
N ILE A 394 -22.26 -2.66 29.40
CA ILE A 394 -22.70 -2.83 30.79
C ILE A 394 -24.22 -2.92 30.77
N GLY A 395 -24.76 -4.11 31.04
CA GLY A 395 -26.18 -4.40 30.87
C GLY A 395 -26.58 -4.22 29.40
N ASN A 396 -27.61 -3.42 29.14
CA ASN A 396 -28.09 -3.11 27.78
C ASN A 396 -27.45 -1.83 27.19
N SER A 397 -26.46 -1.25 27.85
CA SER A 397 -25.81 -0.01 27.40
C SER A 397 -24.44 -0.29 26.82
N ALA A 398 -24.16 0.22 25.63
CA ALA A 398 -22.82 0.22 25.07
C ALA A 398 -21.96 1.26 25.80
N VAL A 399 -20.72 0.91 26.13
CA VAL A 399 -19.76 1.84 26.69
C VAL A 399 -18.94 2.41 25.55
N TRP A 400 -18.93 3.72 25.39
CA TRP A 400 -18.09 4.40 24.40
C TRP A 400 -17.12 5.35 25.09
N CYS A 401 -15.85 5.22 24.79
CA CYS A 401 -14.76 5.96 25.42
C CYS A 401 -14.09 6.88 24.43
N ILE A 402 -13.56 8.02 24.88
CA ILE A 402 -12.62 8.81 24.09
C ILE A 402 -11.45 7.89 23.72
N GLY A 403 -11.29 7.64 22.42
CA GLY A 403 -10.26 6.77 21.87
C GLY A 403 -8.90 7.46 21.71
N LEU A 404 -8.88 8.79 21.83
CA LEU A 404 -7.64 9.56 21.85
C LEU A 404 -6.99 9.45 23.22
N GLN A 405 -5.68 9.27 23.25
CA GLN A 405 -4.89 9.21 24.47
C GLN A 405 -4.11 10.51 24.69
N LYS A 406 -3.79 10.80 25.94
CA LYS A 406 -2.97 11.95 26.32
C LYS A 406 -1.49 11.57 26.29
N VAL A 407 -0.66 12.30 25.52
CA VAL A 407 0.80 12.13 25.57
C VAL A 407 1.38 12.98 26.70
N GLN A 408 1.81 12.36 27.80
CA GLN A 408 2.36 13.10 28.94
C GLN A 408 3.71 13.75 28.61
N GLY A 409 3.86 15.04 28.89
CA GLY A 409 5.13 15.74 28.80
C GLY A 409 5.69 15.92 27.39
N ARG A 410 4.88 15.71 26.34
CA ARG A 410 5.26 15.94 24.94
C ARG A 410 4.15 16.68 24.19
N GLY A 411 4.54 17.56 23.26
CA GLY A 411 3.60 18.26 22.36
C GLY A 411 3.36 17.52 21.06
N ILE A 412 3.34 16.18 21.11
CA ILE A 412 3.16 15.33 19.93
C ILE A 412 1.69 14.91 19.85
N THR A 413 1.11 15.08 18.67
CA THR A 413 -0.17 14.52 18.27
C THR A 413 0.11 13.43 17.23
N ILE A 414 -0.51 12.27 17.38
CA ILE A 414 -0.40 11.15 16.44
C ILE A 414 -1.80 10.75 16.00
N LEU A 415 -2.06 10.76 14.70
CA LEU A 415 -3.32 10.31 14.12
C LEU A 415 -3.12 8.87 13.63
N GLY A 416 -3.50 7.94 14.49
CA GLY A 416 -3.43 6.49 14.24
C GLY A 416 -4.66 5.94 13.53
N ASP A 417 -4.68 4.62 13.35
CA ASP A 417 -5.70 3.87 12.60
C ASP A 417 -7.16 4.24 12.97
N LEU A 418 -7.43 4.51 14.25
CA LEU A 418 -8.73 5.01 14.71
C LEU A 418 -9.23 6.23 13.89
N VAL A 419 -8.33 7.14 13.56
CA VAL A 419 -8.60 8.34 12.77
C VAL A 419 -8.49 8.06 11.27
N LEU A 420 -7.52 7.21 10.87
CA LEU A 420 -7.21 6.94 9.47
C LEU A 420 -8.23 6.05 8.76
N LYS A 421 -8.98 5.21 9.49
CA LYS A 421 -9.98 4.31 8.93
C LYS A 421 -11.15 5.03 8.26
N ASP A 422 -11.80 4.33 7.33
CA ASP A 422 -12.94 4.79 6.51
C ASP A 422 -12.63 6.09 5.75
N LYS A 423 -11.36 6.24 5.36
CA LYS A 423 -10.85 7.38 4.60
C LYS A 423 -9.79 6.89 3.63
N ILE A 424 -9.78 7.47 2.45
CA ILE A 424 -8.63 7.40 1.56
C ILE A 424 -7.57 8.35 2.14
N PHE A 425 -6.33 7.87 2.23
CA PHE A 425 -5.14 8.69 2.42
C PHE A 425 -4.20 8.53 1.23
N VAL A 426 -3.76 9.66 0.67
CA VAL A 426 -2.80 9.72 -0.44
C VAL A 426 -1.52 10.39 0.05
N TYR A 427 -0.39 9.70 -0.02
CA TYR A 427 0.91 10.19 0.40
C TYR A 427 1.71 10.58 -0.86
N ASP A 428 1.51 11.82 -1.32
CA ASP A 428 2.18 12.36 -2.50
C ASP A 428 3.56 12.89 -2.12
N LEU A 429 4.56 12.01 -2.19
CA LEU A 429 5.94 12.34 -1.84
C LEU A 429 6.63 13.20 -2.89
N THR A 430 6.09 13.26 -4.11
CA THR A 430 6.57 14.15 -5.17
C THR A 430 6.09 15.57 -4.93
N GLY A 431 4.79 15.73 -4.67
CA GLY A 431 4.15 17.00 -4.33
C GLY A 431 4.36 17.45 -2.89
N GLN A 432 5.01 16.63 -2.04
CA GLN A 432 5.28 16.91 -0.63
C GLN A 432 4.00 17.28 0.15
N ARG A 433 2.97 16.44 0.01
CA ARG A 433 1.64 16.67 0.61
C ARG A 433 0.95 15.36 0.93
N ILE A 434 0.00 15.40 1.86
CA ILE A 434 -0.93 14.29 2.13
C ILE A 434 -2.34 14.75 1.79
N GLY A 435 -3.05 13.91 1.04
CA GLY A 435 -4.46 14.07 0.71
C GLY A 435 -5.33 13.11 1.52
N TRP A 436 -6.55 13.52 1.85
CA TRP A 436 -7.55 12.61 2.40
C TRP A 436 -8.98 12.93 1.96
N ALA A 437 -9.82 11.89 1.95
CA ALA A 437 -11.28 11.98 1.77
C ALA A 437 -11.98 10.88 2.57
N ASN A 438 -13.16 11.18 3.12
CA ASN A 438 -14.03 10.13 3.67
C ASN A 438 -14.45 9.18 2.54
N TYR A 439 -14.34 7.88 2.79
CA TYR A 439 -14.60 6.87 1.78
C TYR A 439 -15.04 5.55 2.42
N ASP A 440 -15.92 4.82 1.75
CA ASP A 440 -16.25 3.45 2.14
C ASP A 440 -15.16 2.52 1.62
N CYS A 441 -14.21 2.15 2.48
CA CYS A 441 -13.06 1.33 2.10
C CYS A 441 -13.41 -0.14 1.72
N SER A 442 -14.69 -0.52 1.70
CA SER A 442 -15.16 -1.75 1.07
C SER A 442 -15.43 -1.59 -0.43
N MET A 443 -15.50 -0.36 -0.93
CA MET A 443 -15.78 -0.03 -2.32
C MET A 443 -14.49 0.01 -3.16
N SER A 444 -14.66 -0.15 -4.48
CA SER A 444 -13.57 -0.11 -5.45
C SER A 444 -13.09 1.31 -5.70
N VAL A 445 -11.77 1.51 -5.74
CA VAL A 445 -11.16 2.83 -5.97
C VAL A 445 -10.65 2.98 -7.41
N ASN A 446 -10.59 4.23 -7.87
CA ASN A 446 -9.86 4.59 -9.10
C ASN A 446 -8.41 4.93 -8.73
N ILE A 447 -7.46 4.52 -9.55
CA ILE A 447 -6.03 4.75 -9.30
C ILE A 447 -5.34 5.30 -10.54
N GLU A 448 -4.46 6.28 -10.35
CA GLU A 448 -3.57 6.77 -11.40
C GLU A 448 -2.20 6.10 -11.31
N ALA A 449 -1.84 5.37 -12.36
CA ALA A 449 -0.59 4.61 -12.45
C ALA A 449 0.56 5.37 -13.17
N THR A 450 0.28 6.53 -13.76
CA THR A 450 1.18 7.14 -14.76
C THR A 450 1.67 8.54 -14.38
N MET A 451 2.94 8.83 -14.71
CA MET A 451 3.53 10.18 -14.69
C MET A 451 2.98 11.11 -15.79
N SER A 452 1.97 10.68 -16.54
CA SER A 452 1.31 11.45 -17.60
C SER A 452 -0.17 11.06 -17.65
N ALA A 453 -1.02 12.00 -17.23
CA ALA A 453 -2.47 11.90 -17.16
C ALA A 453 -3.08 11.41 -18.48
N GLU A 454 -3.34 10.11 -18.62
CA GLU A 454 -4.21 9.56 -19.65
C GLU A 454 -4.58 8.11 -19.29
N ARG A 455 -5.50 7.97 -18.31
CA ARG A 455 -6.42 6.83 -18.03
C ARG A 455 -6.26 6.17 -16.64
N SER A 456 -7.35 6.13 -15.89
CA SER A 456 -7.48 5.56 -14.54
C SER A 456 -7.67 4.04 -14.54
N GLU A 457 -7.18 3.37 -13.50
CA GLU A 457 -7.30 1.93 -13.23
C GLU A 457 -8.23 1.67 -12.02
N TYR A 458 -8.74 0.45 -11.85
CA TYR A 458 -9.68 0.09 -10.77
C TYR A 458 -9.09 -0.98 -9.85
N VAL A 459 -9.28 -0.84 -8.53
CA VAL A 459 -8.85 -1.84 -7.51
C VAL A 459 -9.98 -2.12 -6.53
N ASN A 460 -10.17 -3.41 -6.20
CA ASN A 460 -11.24 -3.88 -5.30
C ASN A 460 -10.68 -4.25 -3.92
N ALA A 461 -11.39 -3.87 -2.87
CA ALA A 461 -11.13 -4.33 -1.51
C ALA A 461 -11.61 -5.80 -1.36
N GLY A 462 -10.68 -6.77 -1.38
CA GLY A 462 -10.92 -8.08 -0.76
C GLY A 462 -11.53 -9.20 -1.61
N GLN A 463 -11.14 -9.37 -2.88
CA GLN A 463 -11.45 -10.62 -3.59
C GLN A 463 -10.27 -11.00 -4.49
N LEU A 464 -9.52 -12.04 -4.11
CA LEU A 464 -8.82 -13.01 -4.97
C LEU A 464 -8.03 -14.02 -4.11
N SER A 465 -8.75 -14.84 -3.36
CA SER A 465 -8.26 -16.15 -2.89
C SER A 465 -9.24 -17.22 -3.34
N ASP A 466 -9.27 -17.45 -4.66
CA ASP A 466 -9.81 -18.68 -5.20
C ASP A 466 -8.71 -19.39 -6.00
N SER A 467 -8.26 -20.50 -5.43
CA SER A 467 -7.51 -21.53 -6.10
C SER A 467 -8.23 -21.94 -7.39
N SER A 468 -7.84 -21.37 -8.53
CA SER A 468 -8.31 -21.81 -9.83
C SER A 468 -7.24 -22.72 -10.44
N SER A 469 -7.48 -24.02 -10.27
CA SER A 469 -6.96 -25.04 -11.16
C SER A 469 -7.07 -24.57 -12.61
N VAL A 470 -5.98 -24.69 -13.35
CA VAL A 470 -5.90 -24.48 -14.80
C VAL A 470 -7.00 -25.29 -15.49
N GLN A 471 -8.13 -24.66 -15.80
CA GLN A 471 -9.02 -25.13 -16.85
C GLN A 471 -8.62 -24.42 -18.14
N SER A 472 -7.77 -25.12 -18.88
CA SER A 472 -7.40 -24.82 -20.24
C SER A 472 -8.65 -24.56 -21.10
N GLU A 473 -8.70 -23.41 -21.79
CA GLU A 473 -9.53 -23.23 -22.99
C GLU A 473 -8.77 -23.74 -24.23
N PRO A 474 -8.95 -25.02 -24.63
CA PRO A 474 -8.84 -25.40 -26.03
C PRO A 474 -10.15 -26.03 -26.55
N TYR A 475 -11.18 -26.14 -25.71
CA TYR A 475 -12.40 -26.88 -26.06
C TYR A 475 -13.32 -26.09 -27.00
N LYS A 476 -13.34 -24.75 -26.94
CA LYS A 476 -14.20 -23.93 -27.84
C LYS A 476 -13.69 -23.88 -29.28
N GLU A 477 -12.37 -23.76 -29.49
CA GLU A 477 -11.79 -23.73 -30.84
C GLU A 477 -11.84 -25.12 -31.53
N LEU A 478 -11.66 -26.20 -30.75
CA LEU A 478 -11.79 -27.56 -31.26
C LEU A 478 -13.24 -27.88 -31.66
N VAL A 479 -14.23 -27.45 -30.87
CA VAL A 479 -15.66 -27.68 -31.17
C VAL A 479 -16.08 -26.89 -32.42
N MET A 480 -15.62 -25.65 -32.61
CA MET A 480 -15.93 -24.87 -33.81
C MET A 480 -15.28 -25.44 -35.08
N SER A 481 -14.06 -25.96 -34.97
CA SER A 481 -13.36 -26.59 -36.09
C SER A 481 -13.98 -27.93 -36.50
N VAL A 482 -14.46 -28.72 -35.53
CA VAL A 482 -15.16 -29.99 -35.79
C VAL A 482 -16.54 -29.73 -36.41
N ILE A 483 -17.27 -28.71 -35.97
CA ILE A 483 -18.56 -28.32 -36.58
C ILE A 483 -18.37 -27.85 -38.03
N ALA A 484 -17.34 -27.04 -38.30
CA ALA A 484 -17.02 -26.59 -39.66
C ALA A 484 -16.65 -27.76 -40.59
N LEU A 485 -15.86 -28.72 -40.09
CA LEU A 485 -15.49 -29.92 -40.84
C LEU A 485 -16.70 -30.82 -41.12
N LEU A 486 -17.58 -31.02 -40.14
CA LEU A 486 -18.80 -31.81 -40.31
C LEU A 486 -19.76 -31.16 -41.30
N MET A 487 -19.92 -29.83 -41.26
CA MET A 487 -20.73 -29.11 -42.26
C MET A 487 -20.14 -29.21 -43.67
N HIS A 488 -18.80 -29.19 -43.80
CA HIS A 488 -18.16 -29.38 -45.10
C HIS A 488 -18.36 -30.80 -45.65
N ILE A 489 -18.27 -31.83 -44.80
CA ILE A 489 -18.51 -33.22 -45.20
C ILE A 489 -19.99 -33.43 -45.57
N SER A 490 -20.93 -32.86 -44.82
CA SER A 490 -22.36 -32.93 -45.16
C SER A 490 -22.70 -32.25 -46.48
N LEU A 491 -22.02 -31.15 -46.82
CA LEU A 491 -22.16 -30.51 -48.13
C LEU A 491 -21.59 -31.36 -49.26
N VAL A 492 -20.43 -32.00 -49.06
CA VAL A 492 -19.82 -32.86 -50.09
C VAL A 492 -20.64 -34.14 -50.33
N VAL A 493 -21.25 -34.71 -49.29
CA VAL A 493 -22.12 -35.91 -49.41
C VAL A 493 -23.49 -35.59 -50.05
N LEU A 494 -23.93 -34.33 -50.03
CA LEU A 494 -25.15 -33.92 -50.74
C LEU A 494 -24.94 -33.69 -52.26
N PHE A 495 -23.68 -33.65 -52.72
CA PHE A 495 -23.31 -33.39 -54.12
C PHE A 495 -22.54 -34.56 -54.78
N LEU A 496 -22.45 -35.71 -54.11
CA LEU A 496 -22.11 -37.03 -54.64
C LEU A 496 -23.36 -37.91 -54.62
#